data_AF-A0AAD9NJJ2-F1
#
_entry.id   AF-A0AAD9NJJ2-F1
#
_cell.length_a   1.000
_cell.length_b   1.000
_cell.length_c   1.000
_cell.angle_alpha   90.00
_cell.angle_beta   90.00
_cell.angle_gamma   90.00
#
_symmetry.space_group_name_H-M   'P 1'
#
loop_
_entity.id
_entity.type
_entity.pdbx_description
1 polymer ?
#
loop_
_entity_poly.entity_id
_entity_poly.type
_entity_poly.pdbx_seq_one_letter_code
_entity_poly.pdbx_strand_id
1 'polypeptide(L)'
;MLGSANRAFASSWGLKVHEDMHQGVYPYQCQYCSKGFSSQTNLRGHLVRHTGVREFKCCHCGAEYTYARMLRKHMRLTHNC
;
A
#
# COMPACT_ATOMS: atom_id res chain seq x y z
N MET A 1 -29.07 -3.07 -5.72
CA MET A 1 -27.82 -3.62 -6.29
C MET A 1 -27.66 -3.05 -7.70
N LEU A 2 -26.42 -2.96 -8.19
CA LEU A 2 -25.99 -2.47 -9.52
C LEU A 2 -25.62 -0.97 -9.59
N GLY A 3 -24.33 -0.72 -9.36
CA GLY A 3 -23.60 0.41 -9.89
C GLY A 3 -22.25 -0.11 -10.37
N SER A 4 -22.24 -0.75 -11.54
CA SER A 4 -21.03 -1.15 -12.25
C SER A 4 -20.28 0.12 -12.66
N ALA A 5 -19.51 0.69 -11.73
CA ALA A 5 -18.51 1.67 -12.06
C ALA A 5 -17.53 0.98 -13.02
N ASN A 6 -17.50 1.46 -14.27
CA ASN A 6 -16.66 0.96 -15.35
C ASN A 6 -15.19 1.28 -15.03
N ARG A 7 -14.62 0.55 -14.06
CA ARG A 7 -13.22 0.59 -13.71
C ARG A 7 -12.52 -0.45 -14.57
N ALA A 8 -11.80 -0.01 -15.58
CA ALA A 8 -11.00 -0.89 -16.41
C ALA A 8 -9.84 -1.46 -15.57
N PHE A 9 -9.76 -2.79 -15.47
CA PHE A 9 -8.66 -3.49 -14.81
C PHE A 9 -7.71 -4.04 -15.87
N ALA A 10 -6.40 -3.82 -15.67
CA ALA A 10 -5.37 -4.32 -16.57
C ALA A 10 -5.15 -5.84 -16.46
N SER A 11 -5.73 -6.50 -15.45
CA SER A 11 -5.60 -7.94 -15.24
C SER A 11 -6.86 -8.56 -14.61
N SER A 12 -7.09 -9.84 -14.90
CA SER A 12 -8.16 -10.65 -14.31
C SER A 12 -8.04 -10.75 -12.79
N TRP A 13 -6.82 -10.84 -12.26
CA TRP A 13 -6.55 -10.79 -10.83
C TRP A 13 -7.03 -9.48 -10.19
N GLY A 14 -6.76 -8.34 -10.84
CA GLY A 14 -7.19 -7.02 -10.34
C GLY A 14 -8.71 -6.89 -10.28
N LEU A 15 -9.41 -7.41 -11.31
CA LEU A 15 -10.87 -7.45 -11.32
C LEU A 15 -11.41 -8.35 -10.19
N LYS A 16 -10.86 -9.56 -10.04
CA LYS A 16 -11.29 -10.49 -8.98
C LYS A 16 -11.14 -9.88 -7.59
N VAL A 17 -9.98 -9.30 -7.28
CA VAL A 17 -9.76 -8.64 -5.98
C VAL A 17 -10.75 -7.49 -5.77
N HIS A 18 -11.07 -6.73 -6.82
CA HIS A 18 -12.08 -5.68 -6.72
C HIS A 18 -13.47 -6.22 -6.38
N GLU A 19 -13.89 -7.32 -7.00
CA GLU A 19 -15.16 -7.98 -6.73
C GLU A 19 -15.22 -8.57 -5.32
N ASP A 20 -14.14 -9.24 -4.89
CA ASP A 20 -14.00 -9.82 -3.55
C ASP A 20 -14.16 -8.75 -2.46
N MET A 21 -13.62 -7.55 -2.67
CA MET A 21 -13.75 -6.43 -1.72
C MET A 21 -15.19 -5.98 -1.50
N HIS A 22 -16.08 -6.07 -2.52
CA HIS A 22 -17.50 -5.77 -2.34
C HIS A 22 -18.18 -6.75 -1.38
N GLN A 23 -17.65 -7.97 -1.28
CA GLN A 23 -18.09 -9.02 -0.36
C GLN A 23 -17.30 -9.01 0.96
N GLY A 24 -16.42 -8.02 1.16
CA GLY A 24 -15.57 -7.93 2.34
C GLY A 24 -14.45 -8.98 2.39
N VAL A 25 -14.16 -9.65 1.27
CA VAL A 25 -13.05 -10.61 1.16
C VAL A 25 -11.80 -9.84 0.73
N TYR A 26 -10.74 -9.96 1.54
CA TYR A 26 -9.48 -9.26 1.28
C TYR A 26 -8.31 -10.25 1.23
N PRO A 27 -7.48 -10.22 0.18
CA PRO A 27 -6.36 -11.15 0.02
C PRO A 27 -5.23 -10.91 1.03
N TYR A 28 -5.12 -9.72 1.61
CA TYR A 28 -4.08 -9.38 2.58
C TYR A 28 -4.72 -8.94 3.89
N GLN A 29 -4.45 -9.65 4.97
CA GLN A 29 -4.98 -9.36 6.31
C GLN A 29 -3.90 -8.79 7.23
N CYS A 30 -4.28 -7.88 8.12
CA CYS A 30 -3.39 -7.44 9.18
C CYS A 30 -3.28 -8.51 10.28
N GLN A 31 -2.06 -8.75 10.75
CA GLN A 31 -1.82 -9.69 11.86
C GLN A 31 -2.13 -9.10 13.25
N TYR A 32 -2.21 -7.77 13.35
CA TYR A 32 -2.45 -7.06 14.62
C TYR A 32 -3.91 -6.62 14.81
N CYS A 33 -4.74 -6.69 13.76
CA CYS A 33 -6.15 -6.33 13.82
C CYS A 33 -6.92 -6.97 12.66
N SER A 34 -8.26 -6.99 12.72
CA SER A 34 -9.11 -7.63 11.71
C SER A 34 -9.25 -6.86 10.39
N LYS A 35 -8.32 -5.96 10.07
CA LYS A 35 -8.41 -5.11 8.87
C LYS A 35 -7.77 -5.81 7.67
N GLY A 36 -8.56 -5.94 6.60
CA GLY A 36 -8.13 -6.46 5.29
C GLY A 36 -7.75 -5.36 4.29
N PHE A 37 -6.92 -5.73 3.31
CA PHE A 37 -6.40 -4.88 2.24
C PHE A 37 -6.38 -5.61 0.90
N SER A 38 -6.57 -4.85 -0.17
CA SER A 38 -6.55 -5.36 -1.55
C SER A 38 -5.16 -5.48 -2.15
N SER A 39 -4.14 -4.91 -1.52
CA SER A 39 -2.76 -5.05 -1.96
C SER A 39 -1.79 -5.12 -0.78
N GLN A 40 -0.68 -5.82 -0.99
CA GLN A 40 0.40 -5.91 0.00
C GLN A 40 1.02 -4.53 0.30
N THR A 41 1.07 -3.63 -0.68
CA THR A 41 1.59 -2.27 -0.47
C THR A 41 0.71 -1.48 0.50
N ASN A 42 -0.62 -1.63 0.41
CA ASN A 42 -1.53 -1.01 1.38
C ASN A 42 -1.39 -1.62 2.77
N LEU A 43 -1.26 -2.95 2.87
CA LEU A 43 -1.01 -3.63 4.14
C LEU A 43 0.30 -3.16 4.78
N ARG A 44 1.42 -3.15 4.03
CA ARG A 44 2.72 -2.66 4.53
C ARG A 44 2.61 -1.26 5.11
N GLY A 45 1.94 -0.36 4.39
CA GLY A 45 1.72 1.00 4.87
C GLY A 45 0.90 1.08 6.14
N HIS A 46 -0.09 0.21 6.28
CA HIS A 46 -0.87 0.08 7.49
C HIS A 46 -0.07 -0.48 8.67
N LEU A 47 0.81 -1.46 8.45
CA LEU A 47 1.62 -2.08 9.51
C LEU A 47 2.51 -1.07 10.24
N VAL A 48 2.94 0.00 9.58
CA VAL A 48 3.69 1.10 10.23
C VAL A 48 2.93 1.70 11.42
N ARG A 49 1.59 1.69 11.42
CA ARG A 49 0.79 2.16 12.57
C ARG A 49 0.88 1.22 13.78
N HIS A 50 1.20 -0.04 13.57
CA HIS A 50 1.37 -1.02 14.64
C HIS A 50 2.82 -1.10 15.11
N THR A 51 3.77 -1.13 14.16
CA THR A 51 5.17 -1.38 14.46
C THR A 51 6.01 -0.12 14.61
N GLY A 52 5.56 1.00 14.05
CA GLY A 52 6.37 2.21 13.89
C GLY A 52 7.50 2.07 12.86
N VAL A 53 7.74 0.88 12.32
CA VAL A 53 8.88 0.58 11.46
C VAL A 53 8.64 1.10 10.04
N ARG A 54 9.57 1.94 9.57
CA ARG A 54 9.60 2.46 8.20
C ARG A 54 10.80 1.85 7.48
N GLU A 55 10.55 1.06 6.44
CA GLU A 55 11.58 0.24 5.78
C GLU A 55 12.60 1.06 4.95
N PHE A 56 12.22 2.26 4.50
CA PHE A 56 13.03 3.02 3.56
C PHE A 56 13.72 4.19 4.26
N LYS A 57 15.01 4.06 4.54
CA LYS A 57 15.81 5.09 5.20
C LYS A 57 16.70 5.84 4.22
N CYS A 58 16.72 7.17 4.31
CA CYS A 58 17.65 8.02 3.59
C CYS A 58 19.07 7.84 4.14
N CYS A 59 20.03 7.54 3.27
CA CYS A 59 21.42 7.38 3.66
C CYS A 59 22.12 8.70 4.01
N HIS A 60 21.63 9.84 3.54
CA HIS A 60 22.26 11.15 3.79
C HIS A 60 21.79 11.81 5.09
N CYS A 61 20.49 11.77 5.40
CA CYS A 61 19.93 12.46 6.58
C CYS A 61 19.22 11.52 7.57
N GLY A 62 19.16 10.22 7.30
CA GLY A 62 18.51 9.25 8.18
C GLY A 62 16.98 9.31 8.19
N ALA A 63 16.36 10.19 7.41
CA ALA A 63 14.90 10.29 7.31
C ALA A 63 14.28 8.96 6.83
N GLU A 64 13.19 8.54 7.47
CA GLU A 64 12.57 7.24 7.22
C GLU A 64 11.20 7.38 6.54
N TYR A 65 10.92 6.45 5.63
CA TYR A 65 9.74 6.47 4.77
C TYR A 65 9.09 5.09 4.72
N THR A 66 7.77 5.11 4.60
CA THR A 66 6.96 3.90 4.49
C THR A 66 7.02 3.27 3.10
N TYR A 67 7.28 4.07 2.07
CA TYR A 67 7.29 3.61 0.67
C TYR A 67 8.54 4.10 -0.07
N ALA A 68 9.12 3.24 -0.90
CA ALA A 68 10.27 3.57 -1.76
C ALA A 68 10.03 4.82 -2.63
N ARG A 69 8.81 5.05 -3.12
CA ARG A 69 8.47 6.24 -3.92
C ARG A 69 8.64 7.55 -3.14
N MET A 70 8.42 7.53 -1.82
CA MET A 70 8.57 8.70 -0.96
C MET A 70 10.05 8.98 -0.75
N LEU A 71 10.85 7.95 -0.44
CA LEU A 71 12.31 8.09 -0.36
C LEU A 71 12.88 8.62 -1.68
N ARG A 72 12.53 8.02 -2.83
CA ARG A 72 12.98 8.50 -4.15
C ARG A 72 12.60 9.95 -4.42
N LYS A 73 11.40 10.38 -4.02
CA LYS A 73 10.99 11.79 -4.15
C LYS A 73 11.84 12.69 -3.26
N HIS A 74 12.09 12.27 -2.02
CA HIS A 74 12.95 13.01 -1.09
C HIS A 74 14.39 13.13 -1.61
N MET A 75 15.00 12.04 -2.08
CA MET A 75 16.37 12.06 -2.65
C MET A 75 16.47 13.08 -3.78
N ARG A 76 15.52 13.07 -4.71
CA ARG A 76 15.50 14.01 -5.84
C ARG A 76 15.31 15.46 -5.45
N LEU A 77 14.49 15.74 -4.42
CA LEU A 77 14.12 17.11 -4.06
C LEU A 77 15.01 17.72 -2.96
N THR A 78 15.67 16.90 -2.16
CA THR A 78 16.44 17.34 -0.99
C THR A 78 17.93 17.11 -1.14
N HIS A 79 18.33 16.07 -1.87
CA HIS A 79 19.74 15.71 -2.07
C HIS A 79 20.18 15.81 -3.53
N ASN A 80 19.29 16.21 -4.45
CA ASN A 80 19.53 16.28 -5.90
C ASN A 80 20.15 14.98 -6.47
N CYS A 81 19.67 13.83 -5.98
CA CYS A 81 20.13 12.49 -6.33
C CYS A 81 18.97 11.66 -6.90
#